data_AF-A0A7X7F2D2-F1
#
_entry.id   AF-A0A7X7F2D2-F1
#
_cell.length_a   1.000
_cell.length_b   1.000
_cell.length_c   1.000
_cell.angle_alpha   90.00
_cell.angle_beta   90.00
_cell.angle_gamma   90.00
#
_symmetry.space_group_name_H-M   'P 1'
#
loop_
_entity.id
_entity.type
_entity.pdbx_description
1 polymer ?
#
loop_
_entity_poly.entity_id
_entity_poly.type
_entity_poly.pdbx_seq_one_letter_code
_entity_poly.pdbx_strand_id
1 'polypeptide(L)'
;SHTYVRTGRWNDAIVQNEKAMRADAKYRSLSPKQGIQYLYMVHNAHMLAYAAMMSGREREAMAAARAMWANIPDDALREVGPIFDLWMCSVYDVQKRFGRWDDLLAESPPPSFLPVTTAIWRAHRAIAHAAKKDFANARREHEAFRRAVAELPEDHMSLIDSSRAILAVSDLFIAGEIALQQGDWEKAADLLEKAAKTEDELFYGEPPQWLQPVRHTLGAVYLSAGRYADAERAYREDLAEWPKNGWSLFGLSRALELQGKTDEAARVREQYRREWARADEPLETSCKCIPKT
;
A
#
# COMPACT_ATOMS: atom_id res chain seq x y z
N SER A 1 -5.82 -4.37 -17.89
CA SER A 1 -5.29 -4.44 -16.52
C SER A 1 -6.30 -3.86 -15.53
N HIS A 2 -6.66 -2.58 -15.64
CA HIS A 2 -7.68 -1.88 -14.82
C HIS A 2 -8.97 -2.68 -14.59
N THR A 3 -9.62 -3.19 -15.66
CA THR A 3 -10.83 -4.03 -15.53
C THR A 3 -10.61 -5.27 -14.66
N TYR A 4 -9.42 -5.87 -14.72
CA TYR A 4 -9.09 -7.04 -13.90
C TYR A 4 -8.89 -6.67 -12.44
N VAL A 5 -8.19 -5.57 -12.15
CA VAL A 5 -8.11 -4.99 -10.80
C VAL A 5 -9.52 -4.76 -10.25
N ARG A 6 -10.40 -4.14 -11.05
CA ARG A 6 -11.75 -3.82 -10.60
C ARG A 6 -12.69 -4.99 -10.34
N THR A 7 -12.41 -6.12 -10.98
CA THR A 7 -13.22 -7.33 -10.83
C THR A 7 -12.56 -8.35 -9.91
N GLY A 8 -11.48 -7.97 -9.22
CA GLY A 8 -10.73 -8.85 -8.33
C GLY A 8 -9.96 -9.96 -9.05
N ARG A 9 -9.76 -9.83 -10.37
CA ARG A 9 -8.98 -10.77 -11.18
C ARG A 9 -7.48 -10.45 -11.09
N TRP A 10 -6.95 -10.48 -9.87
CA TRP A 10 -5.59 -10.00 -9.55
C TRP A 10 -4.49 -10.67 -10.37
N ASN A 11 -4.53 -12.00 -10.53
CA ASN A 11 -3.56 -12.72 -11.35
C ASN A 11 -3.63 -12.32 -12.84
N ASP A 12 -4.82 -12.03 -13.37
CA ASP A 12 -4.93 -11.56 -14.75
C ASP A 12 -4.37 -10.14 -14.91
N ALA A 13 -4.57 -9.26 -13.92
CA ALA A 13 -3.94 -7.94 -13.90
C ALA A 13 -2.41 -8.05 -13.93
N ILE A 14 -1.84 -8.92 -13.07
CA ILE A 14 -0.41 -9.23 -13.02
C ILE A 14 0.10 -9.67 -14.40
N VAL A 15 -0.48 -10.74 -14.98
CA VAL A 15 -0.04 -11.30 -16.27
C VAL A 15 -0.11 -10.26 -17.40
N GLN A 16 -1.11 -9.36 -17.38
CA GLN A 16 -1.17 -8.29 -18.38
C GLN A 16 -0.08 -7.24 -18.19
N ASN A 17 0.19 -6.81 -16.95
CA ASN A 17 1.24 -5.82 -16.71
C ASN A 17 2.64 -6.40 -16.98
N GLU A 18 2.88 -7.68 -16.72
CA GLU A 18 4.13 -8.35 -17.14
C GLU A 18 4.31 -8.33 -18.66
N LYS A 19 3.23 -8.56 -19.43
CA LYS A 19 3.26 -8.44 -20.90
C LYS A 19 3.55 -7.01 -21.34
N ALA A 20 2.92 -6.03 -20.68
CA ALA A 20 3.15 -4.62 -20.96
C ALA A 20 4.61 -4.22 -20.69
N MET A 21 5.17 -4.59 -19.54
CA MET A 21 6.57 -4.31 -19.21
C MET A 21 7.56 -4.97 -20.18
N ARG A 22 7.26 -6.17 -20.71
CA ARG A 22 8.07 -6.78 -21.79
C ARG A 22 7.99 -6.00 -23.09
N ALA A 23 6.81 -5.47 -23.43
CA ALA A 23 6.65 -4.58 -24.58
C ALA A 23 7.40 -3.26 -24.38
N ASP A 24 7.35 -2.69 -23.17
CA ASP A 24 8.08 -1.47 -22.81
C ASP A 24 9.60 -1.66 -22.94
N ALA A 25 10.13 -2.80 -22.47
CA ALA A 25 11.55 -3.13 -22.61
C ALA A 25 11.97 -3.22 -24.08
N LYS A 26 11.16 -3.88 -24.92
CA LYS A 26 11.38 -3.91 -26.37
C LYS A 26 11.33 -2.50 -26.96
N TYR A 27 10.37 -1.68 -26.55
CA TYR A 27 10.23 -0.33 -27.08
C TYR A 27 11.41 0.57 -26.68
N ARG A 28 11.88 0.51 -25.42
CA ARG A 28 13.09 1.22 -24.98
C ARG A 28 14.33 0.81 -25.78
N SER A 29 14.45 -0.47 -26.16
CA SER A 29 15.58 -0.94 -26.99
C SER A 29 15.57 -0.37 -28.42
N LEU A 30 14.38 -0.05 -28.95
CA LEU A 30 14.21 0.49 -30.31
C LEU A 30 14.22 2.02 -30.33
N SER A 31 13.75 2.66 -29.25
CA SER A 31 13.74 4.11 -29.05
C SER A 31 14.22 4.43 -27.63
N PRO A 32 15.51 4.71 -27.41
CA PRO A 32 16.03 4.94 -26.05
C PRO A 32 15.52 6.22 -25.38
N LYS A 33 15.05 7.20 -26.17
CA LYS A 33 14.50 8.46 -25.66
C LYS A 33 12.97 8.41 -25.71
N GLN A 34 12.36 8.22 -24.55
CA GLN A 34 10.91 8.02 -24.42
C GLN A 34 10.15 9.28 -24.02
N GLY A 35 10.81 10.26 -23.38
CA GLY A 35 10.15 11.47 -22.88
C GLY A 35 8.95 11.11 -22.00
N ILE A 36 7.79 11.72 -22.27
CA ILE A 36 6.55 11.47 -21.51
C ILE A 36 6.08 10.00 -21.54
N GLN A 37 6.53 9.19 -22.49
CA GLN A 37 6.15 7.76 -22.53
C GLN A 37 6.62 6.98 -21.31
N TYR A 38 7.65 7.47 -20.59
CA TYR A 38 8.04 6.90 -19.31
C TYR A 38 6.90 6.88 -18.28
N LEU A 39 5.97 7.84 -18.33
CA LEU A 39 4.77 7.84 -17.48
C LEU A 39 4.00 6.51 -17.60
N TYR A 40 3.70 6.08 -18.83
CA TYR A 40 2.94 4.85 -19.07
C TYR A 40 3.73 3.60 -18.74
N MET A 41 5.04 3.60 -19.01
CA MET A 41 5.92 2.48 -18.66
C MET A 41 6.02 2.28 -17.14
N VAL A 42 6.13 3.38 -16.39
CA VAL A 42 6.10 3.38 -14.93
C VAL A 42 4.73 2.92 -14.44
N HIS A 43 3.65 3.40 -15.05
CA HIS A 43 2.30 3.01 -14.68
C HIS A 43 2.05 1.50 -14.83
N ASN A 44 2.59 0.86 -15.86
CA ASN A 44 2.52 -0.60 -16.02
C ASN A 44 3.17 -1.34 -14.84
N ALA A 45 4.36 -0.89 -14.43
CA ALA A 45 5.07 -1.47 -13.29
C ALA A 45 4.38 -1.15 -11.95
N HIS A 46 3.82 0.04 -11.80
CA HIS A 46 3.03 0.45 -10.64
C HIS A 46 1.79 -0.44 -10.48
N MET A 47 1.06 -0.68 -11.57
CA MET A 47 -0.10 -1.59 -11.61
C MET A 47 0.28 -3.04 -11.30
N LEU A 48 1.46 -3.49 -11.75
CA LEU A 48 1.98 -4.81 -11.40
C LEU A 48 2.27 -4.90 -9.90
N ALA A 49 2.97 -3.91 -9.34
CA ALA A 49 3.31 -3.86 -7.92
C ALA A 49 2.05 -3.93 -7.06
N TYR A 50 1.04 -3.10 -7.37
CA TYR A 50 -0.24 -3.10 -6.67
C TYR A 50 -0.96 -4.46 -6.74
N ALA A 51 -1.16 -5.02 -7.93
CA ALA A 51 -1.87 -6.30 -8.08
C ALA A 51 -1.14 -7.46 -7.39
N ALA A 52 0.19 -7.46 -7.41
CA ALA A 52 1.02 -8.44 -6.72
C ALA A 52 0.93 -8.29 -5.19
N MET A 53 0.89 -7.06 -4.66
CA MET A 53 0.63 -6.82 -3.23
C MET A 53 -0.72 -7.40 -2.79
N MET A 54 -1.78 -7.18 -3.57
CA MET A 54 -3.14 -7.62 -3.24
C MET A 54 -3.32 -9.15 -3.29
N SER A 55 -2.39 -9.86 -3.91
CA SER A 55 -2.37 -11.33 -4.02
C SER A 55 -1.23 -12.01 -3.27
N GLY A 56 -0.48 -11.28 -2.43
CA GLY A 56 0.56 -11.85 -1.58
C GLY A 56 1.85 -12.25 -2.30
N ARG A 57 2.09 -11.70 -3.49
CA ARG A 57 3.26 -12.00 -4.33
C ARG A 57 4.34 -10.94 -4.12
N GLU A 58 4.92 -10.91 -2.93
CA GLU A 58 5.93 -9.94 -2.52
C GLU A 58 7.10 -9.82 -3.51
N ARG A 59 7.67 -10.95 -3.95
CA ARG A 59 8.84 -10.95 -4.84
C ARG A 59 8.55 -10.23 -6.15
N GLU A 60 7.38 -10.48 -6.71
CA GLU A 60 6.92 -9.85 -7.95
C GLU A 60 6.58 -8.37 -7.73
N ALA A 61 5.93 -8.05 -6.61
CA ALA A 61 5.61 -6.68 -6.25
C ALA A 61 6.87 -5.82 -6.09
N MET A 62 7.88 -6.36 -5.38
CA MET A 62 9.16 -5.69 -5.17
C MET A 62 9.93 -5.52 -6.48
N ALA A 63 9.99 -6.56 -7.32
CA ALA A 63 10.65 -6.49 -8.61
C ALA A 63 10.03 -5.41 -9.49
N ALA A 64 8.70 -5.32 -9.53
CA ALA A 64 7.97 -4.28 -10.26
C ALA A 64 8.24 -2.88 -9.71
N ALA A 65 8.17 -2.70 -8.38
CA ALA A 65 8.43 -1.44 -7.73
C ALA A 65 9.87 -0.94 -7.99
N ARG A 66 10.88 -1.81 -7.93
CA ARG A 66 12.28 -1.46 -8.27
C ARG A 66 12.45 -1.13 -9.76
N ALA A 67 11.72 -1.82 -10.63
CA ALA A 67 11.75 -1.59 -12.06
C ALA A 67 11.21 -0.20 -12.46
N MET A 68 10.37 0.43 -11.62
CA MET A 68 9.93 1.82 -11.84
C MET A 68 11.09 2.82 -11.79
N TRP A 69 12.09 2.55 -10.95
CA TRP A 69 13.31 3.36 -10.83
C TRP A 69 14.34 2.95 -11.88
N ALA A 70 14.65 1.65 -11.98
CA ALA A 70 15.77 1.15 -12.78
C ALA A 70 15.57 1.29 -14.31
N ASN A 71 14.34 1.44 -14.78
CA ASN A 71 14.04 1.52 -16.23
C ASN A 71 14.04 2.94 -16.80
N ILE A 72 14.33 3.95 -15.98
CA ILE A 72 14.37 5.35 -16.40
C ILE A 72 15.80 5.88 -16.18
N PRO A 73 16.47 6.40 -17.22
CA PRO A 73 17.73 7.11 -17.04
C PRO A 73 17.59 8.30 -16.07
N ASP A 74 18.63 8.61 -15.30
CA ASP A 74 18.59 9.65 -14.25
C ASP A 74 18.19 11.05 -14.76
N ASP A 75 18.62 11.41 -15.97
CA ASP A 75 18.28 12.68 -16.61
C ASP A 75 16.79 12.74 -16.98
N ALA A 76 16.26 11.67 -17.56
CA ALA A 76 14.84 11.53 -17.85
C ALA A 76 14.01 11.48 -16.57
N LEU A 77 14.46 10.77 -15.54
CA LEU A 77 13.75 10.71 -14.25
C LEU A 77 13.66 12.10 -13.60
N ARG A 78 14.71 12.92 -13.68
CA ARG A 78 14.66 14.30 -13.20
C ARG A 78 13.67 15.16 -13.97
N GLU A 79 13.55 14.94 -15.28
CA GLU A 79 12.64 15.70 -16.15
C GLU A 79 11.17 15.32 -15.95
N VAL A 80 10.85 14.03 -16.00
CA VAL A 80 9.46 13.55 -16.00
C VAL A 80 8.98 12.99 -14.67
N GLY A 81 9.89 12.61 -13.75
CA GLY A 81 9.57 12.03 -12.45
C GLY A 81 8.57 12.82 -11.62
N PRO A 82 8.67 14.17 -11.54
CA PRO A 82 7.70 14.97 -10.80
C PRO A 82 6.24 14.81 -11.26
N ILE A 83 5.98 14.35 -12.49
CA ILE A 83 4.63 14.11 -13.02
C ILE A 83 3.97 12.90 -12.33
N PHE A 84 4.77 11.92 -11.91
CA PHE A 84 4.32 10.66 -11.31
C PHE A 84 5.00 10.38 -9.97
N ASP A 85 5.38 11.45 -9.25
CA ASP A 85 6.12 11.38 -7.98
C ASP A 85 5.46 10.39 -7.02
N LEU A 86 4.15 10.54 -6.78
CA LEU A 86 3.40 9.64 -5.91
C LEU A 86 3.63 8.15 -6.20
N TRP A 87 3.75 7.73 -7.47
CA TRP A 87 3.88 6.31 -7.80
C TRP A 87 5.24 5.74 -7.38
N MET A 88 6.26 6.59 -7.33
CA MET A 88 7.63 6.19 -7.02
C MET A 88 7.79 5.69 -5.58
N CYS A 89 6.80 5.91 -4.69
CA CYS A 89 6.79 5.36 -3.34
C CYS A 89 6.49 3.85 -3.26
N SER A 90 6.14 3.18 -4.37
CA SER A 90 5.77 1.76 -4.41
C SER A 90 6.77 0.83 -3.71
N VAL A 91 8.06 1.15 -3.75
CA VAL A 91 9.12 0.38 -3.07
C VAL A 91 8.91 0.35 -1.55
N TYR A 92 8.46 1.46 -0.96
CA TYR A 92 8.19 1.56 0.47
C TYR A 92 6.86 0.90 0.83
N ASP A 93 5.84 1.05 -0.02
CA ASP A 93 4.54 0.41 0.18
C ASP A 93 4.63 -1.12 0.21
N VAL A 94 5.39 -1.72 -0.71
CA VAL A 94 5.63 -3.16 -0.72
C VAL A 94 6.32 -3.59 0.57
N GLN A 95 7.39 -2.90 0.99
CA GLN A 95 8.11 -3.24 2.22
C GLN A 95 7.23 -3.15 3.46
N LYS A 96 6.43 -2.09 3.59
CA LYS A 96 5.46 -1.94 4.68
C LYS A 96 4.43 -3.07 4.66
N ARG A 97 3.86 -3.38 3.49
CA ARG A 97 2.82 -4.42 3.37
C ARG A 97 3.30 -5.78 3.85
N PHE A 98 4.55 -6.12 3.56
CA PHE A 98 5.13 -7.42 3.89
C PHE A 98 6.00 -7.41 5.16
N GLY A 99 6.07 -6.28 5.87
CA GLY A 99 6.77 -6.16 7.15
C GLY A 99 8.29 -6.22 7.06
N ARG A 100 8.86 -5.73 5.96
CA ARG A 100 10.31 -5.64 5.72
C ARG A 100 10.89 -4.39 6.38
N TRP A 101 10.77 -4.32 7.72
CA TRP A 101 11.11 -3.12 8.48
C TRP A 101 12.59 -2.74 8.40
N ASP A 102 13.48 -3.74 8.47
CA ASP A 102 14.92 -3.49 8.40
C ASP A 102 15.36 -3.03 7.00
N ASP A 103 14.84 -3.67 5.96
CA ASP A 103 15.10 -3.27 4.57
C ASP A 103 14.59 -1.84 4.31
N LEU A 104 13.38 -1.52 4.81
CA LEU A 104 12.76 -0.20 4.66
C LEU A 104 13.62 0.88 5.31
N LEU A 105 14.15 0.62 6.52
CA LEU A 105 15.01 1.55 7.23
C LEU A 105 16.40 1.69 6.59
N ALA A 106 16.84 0.71 5.78
CA ALA A 106 18.08 0.72 5.04
C ALA A 106 18.00 1.45 3.69
N GLU A 107 16.79 1.77 3.20
CA GLU A 107 16.61 2.54 1.97
C GLU A 107 17.28 3.91 2.05
N SER A 108 17.96 4.28 0.97
CA SER A 108 18.48 5.64 0.80
C SER A 108 17.33 6.63 0.63
N PRO A 109 17.51 7.90 1.07
CA PRO A 109 16.52 8.93 0.80
C PRO A 109 16.28 9.07 -0.72
N PRO A 110 15.03 9.29 -1.15
CA PRO A 110 14.72 9.52 -2.55
C PRO A 110 15.33 10.85 -3.05
N PRO A 111 15.48 11.03 -4.37
CA PRO A 111 15.92 12.29 -4.95
C PRO A 111 15.03 13.48 -4.52
N SER A 112 15.63 14.63 -4.25
CA SER A 112 14.93 15.81 -3.72
C SER A 112 13.89 16.42 -4.67
N PHE A 113 13.91 16.06 -5.96
CA PHE A 113 12.88 16.47 -6.93
C PHE A 113 11.60 15.62 -6.85
N LEU A 114 11.54 14.66 -5.92
CA LEU A 114 10.37 13.82 -5.61
C LEU A 114 9.89 14.07 -4.17
N PRO A 115 9.31 15.25 -3.88
CA PRO A 115 8.96 15.64 -2.51
C PRO A 115 7.82 14.80 -1.91
N VAL A 116 6.87 14.29 -2.71
CA VAL A 116 5.80 13.40 -2.21
C VAL A 116 6.39 12.04 -1.83
N THR A 117 7.24 11.46 -2.68
CA THR A 117 7.98 10.24 -2.36
C THR A 117 8.84 10.43 -1.11
N THR A 118 9.43 11.60 -0.91
CA THR A 118 10.20 11.93 0.30
C THR A 118 9.33 11.91 1.55
N ALA A 119 8.14 12.53 1.51
CA ALA A 119 7.21 12.48 2.63
C ALA A 119 6.78 11.02 2.92
N ILE A 120 6.39 10.26 1.90
CA ILE A 120 5.96 8.87 2.08
C ILE A 120 7.09 7.97 2.61
N TRP A 121 8.33 8.17 2.17
CA TRP A 121 9.51 7.50 2.72
C TRP A 121 9.64 7.77 4.23
N ARG A 122 9.51 9.03 4.67
CA ARG A 122 9.51 9.39 6.10
C ARG A 122 8.36 8.74 6.88
N ALA A 123 7.16 8.75 6.30
CA ALA A 123 5.98 8.09 6.90
C ALA A 123 6.23 6.60 7.15
N HIS A 124 6.75 5.90 6.15
CA HIS A 124 7.03 4.48 6.23
C HIS A 124 8.15 4.14 7.22
N ARG A 125 9.17 5.00 7.33
CA ARG A 125 10.22 4.87 8.36
C ARG A 125 9.66 5.05 9.77
N ALA A 126 8.73 5.99 9.98
CA ALA A 126 8.06 6.15 11.26
C ALA A 126 7.32 4.87 11.68
N ILE A 127 6.59 4.25 10.75
CA ILE A 127 5.88 2.97 10.95
C ILE A 127 6.87 1.84 11.26
N ALA A 128 7.95 1.71 10.49
CA ALA A 128 8.96 0.69 10.71
C ALA A 128 9.64 0.83 12.09
N HIS A 129 10.00 2.04 12.51
CA HIS A 129 10.52 2.29 13.86
C HIS A 129 9.50 1.95 14.94
N ALA A 130 8.21 2.30 14.75
CA ALA A 130 7.15 1.93 15.67
C ALA A 130 7.00 0.41 15.80
N ALA A 131 7.00 -0.33 14.68
CA ALA A 131 6.93 -1.79 14.65
C ALA A 131 8.11 -2.44 15.39
N LYS A 132 9.28 -1.80 15.37
CA LYS A 132 10.49 -2.20 16.12
C LYS A 132 10.51 -1.66 17.57
N LYS A 133 9.43 -1.03 18.04
CA LYS A 133 9.28 -0.40 19.38
C LYS A 133 10.26 0.74 19.66
N ASP A 134 10.90 1.29 18.62
CA ASP A 134 11.75 2.47 18.72
C ASP A 134 10.90 3.74 18.58
N PHE A 135 10.12 4.03 19.62
CA PHE A 135 9.16 5.14 19.61
C PHE A 135 9.84 6.51 19.52
N ALA A 136 11.11 6.61 19.93
CA ALA A 136 11.86 7.86 19.82
C ALA A 136 12.16 8.19 18.35
N ASN A 137 12.65 7.24 17.57
CA ASN A 137 12.83 7.44 16.13
C ASN A 137 11.50 7.51 15.39
N ALA A 138 10.48 6.75 15.80
CA ALA A 138 9.15 6.83 15.18
C ALA A 138 8.59 8.27 15.24
N ARG A 139 8.68 8.93 16.41
CA ARG A 139 8.27 10.33 16.56
C ARG A 139 9.13 11.29 15.74
N ARG A 140 10.45 11.10 15.70
CA ARG A 140 11.35 11.93 14.88
C ARG A 140 11.00 11.87 13.39
N GLU A 141 10.76 10.67 12.87
CA GLU A 141 10.37 10.47 11.47
C GLU A 141 8.97 11.00 11.19
N HIS A 142 8.03 10.88 12.15
CA HIS A 142 6.69 11.46 12.03
C HIS A 142 6.73 13.00 11.98
N GLU A 143 7.54 13.63 12.81
CA GLU A 143 7.78 15.08 12.74
C GLU A 143 8.47 15.51 11.44
N ALA A 144 9.45 14.71 10.96
CA ALA A 144 10.11 14.96 9.69
C ALA A 144 9.14 14.83 8.50
N PHE A 145 8.24 13.84 8.54
CA PHE A 145 7.13 13.71 7.61
C PHE A 145 6.25 14.97 7.60
N ARG A 146 5.80 15.44 8.77
CA ARG A 146 4.96 16.65 8.87
C ARG A 146 5.65 17.90 8.33
N ARG A 147 6.97 18.04 8.55
CA ARG A 147 7.75 19.13 7.95
C ARG A 147 7.79 19.02 6.42
N ALA A 148 8.06 17.82 5.89
CA ALA A 148 8.06 17.60 4.44
C ALA A 148 6.69 17.92 3.81
N VAL A 149 5.58 17.57 4.47
CA VAL A 149 4.22 17.92 4.03
C VAL A 149 4.01 19.44 4.03
N ALA A 150 4.49 20.15 5.07
CA ALA A 150 4.33 21.60 5.19
C ALA A 150 5.11 22.37 4.11
N GLU A 151 6.22 21.81 3.63
CA GLU A 151 7.07 22.38 2.57
C GLU A 151 6.50 22.17 1.16
N LEU A 152 5.50 21.29 0.98
CA LEU A 152 4.87 21.08 -0.32
C LEU A 152 4.09 22.34 -0.78
N PRO A 153 4.26 22.75 -2.06
CA PRO A 153 3.40 23.76 -2.67
C PRO A 153 1.92 23.36 -2.57
N GLU A 154 1.05 24.35 -2.37
CA GLU A 154 -0.38 24.12 -2.16
C GLU A 154 -1.07 23.46 -3.37
N ASP A 155 -0.55 23.72 -4.57
CA ASP A 155 -1.04 23.20 -5.86
C ASP A 155 -0.29 21.94 -6.35
N HIS A 156 0.65 21.39 -5.57
CA HIS A 156 1.46 20.25 -5.99
C HIS A 156 0.62 18.98 -6.21
N MET A 157 0.65 18.45 -7.44
CA MET A 157 -0.14 17.30 -7.91
C MET A 157 -1.67 17.46 -7.79
N SER A 158 -2.21 18.68 -7.88
CA SER A 158 -3.65 18.99 -7.69
C SER A 158 -4.63 18.52 -8.79
N LEU A 159 -4.18 17.77 -9.81
CA LEU A 159 -5.04 17.35 -10.93
C LEU A 159 -6.10 16.30 -10.56
N ILE A 160 -5.84 15.50 -9.53
CA ILE A 160 -6.74 14.45 -9.06
C ILE A 160 -7.08 14.71 -7.59
N ASP A 161 -6.12 14.48 -6.71
CA ASP A 161 -6.16 14.85 -5.30
C ASP A 161 -4.92 15.67 -4.99
N SER A 162 -5.06 16.67 -4.12
CA SER A 162 -3.87 17.37 -3.64
C SER A 162 -2.93 16.41 -2.89
N SER A 163 -1.63 16.59 -3.03
CA SER A 163 -0.63 15.80 -2.28
C SER A 163 -0.91 15.83 -0.77
N ARG A 164 -1.40 16.98 -0.26
CA ARG A 164 -1.75 17.15 1.16
C ARG A 164 -2.93 16.29 1.59
N ALA A 165 -3.94 16.11 0.75
CA ALA A 165 -5.08 15.24 1.03
C ALA A 165 -4.63 13.77 1.16
N ILE A 166 -3.80 13.30 0.23
CA ILE A 166 -3.23 11.93 0.26
C ILE A 166 -2.37 11.74 1.52
N LEU A 167 -1.53 12.72 1.85
CA LEU A 167 -0.64 12.65 3.00
C LEU A 167 -1.38 12.82 4.34
N ALA A 168 -2.60 13.37 4.35
CA ALA A 168 -3.44 13.38 5.56
C ALA A 168 -3.80 11.96 6.02
N VAL A 169 -4.03 11.02 5.08
CA VAL A 169 -4.21 9.59 5.40
C VAL A 169 -2.95 9.06 6.10
N SER A 170 -1.77 9.39 5.58
CA SER A 170 -0.49 8.98 6.19
C SER A 170 -0.31 9.49 7.61
N ASP A 171 -0.67 10.75 7.90
CA ASP A 171 -0.49 11.33 9.24
C ASP A 171 -1.30 10.57 10.30
N LEU A 172 -2.57 10.29 9.99
CA LEU A 172 -3.48 9.52 10.83
C LEU A 172 -3.02 8.06 10.96
N PHE A 173 -2.58 7.46 9.84
CA PHE A 173 -2.09 6.09 9.82
C PHE A 173 -0.84 5.91 10.68
N ILE A 174 0.16 6.80 10.58
CA ILE A 174 1.37 6.76 11.43
C ILE A 174 0.98 6.86 12.91
N ALA A 175 0.09 7.79 13.25
CA ALA A 175 -0.35 7.96 14.64
C ALA A 175 -1.07 6.69 15.16
N GLY A 176 -1.91 6.07 14.32
CA GLY A 176 -2.58 4.81 14.63
C GLY A 176 -1.61 3.65 14.82
N GLU A 177 -0.61 3.53 13.95
CA GLU A 177 0.46 2.54 14.04
C GLU A 177 1.29 2.72 15.31
N ILE A 178 1.66 3.95 15.69
CA ILE A 178 2.38 4.20 16.94
C ILE A 178 1.53 3.78 18.15
N ALA A 179 0.24 4.15 18.19
CA ALA A 179 -0.68 3.77 19.26
C ALA A 179 -0.84 2.24 19.36
N LEU A 180 -1.02 1.57 18.22
CA LEU A 180 -1.05 0.12 18.09
C LEU A 180 0.19 -0.52 18.74
N GLN A 181 1.38 -0.02 18.38
CA GLN A 181 2.63 -0.57 18.89
C GLN A 181 2.85 -0.26 20.38
N GLN A 182 2.20 0.73 20.94
CA GLN A 182 2.18 1.03 22.37
C GLN A 182 1.16 0.18 23.15
N GLY A 183 0.33 -0.61 22.47
CA GLY A 183 -0.74 -1.40 23.08
C GLY A 183 -2.01 -0.59 23.38
N ASP A 184 -2.11 0.63 22.86
CA ASP A 184 -3.31 1.46 22.96
C ASP A 184 -4.26 1.14 21.78
N TRP A 185 -4.90 -0.03 21.89
CA TRP A 185 -5.72 -0.61 20.81
C TRP A 185 -6.95 0.24 20.45
N GLU A 186 -7.61 0.86 21.44
CA GLU A 186 -8.77 1.72 21.19
C GLU A 186 -8.35 2.99 20.45
N LYS A 187 -7.28 3.66 20.88
CA LYS A 187 -6.76 4.83 20.17
C LYS A 187 -6.27 4.48 18.77
N ALA A 188 -5.65 3.31 18.59
CA ALA A 188 -5.24 2.83 17.29
C ALA A 188 -6.46 2.65 16.36
N ALA A 189 -7.53 2.02 16.84
CA ALA A 189 -8.78 1.86 16.11
C ALA A 189 -9.39 3.22 15.73
N ASP A 190 -9.53 4.15 16.68
CA ASP A 190 -10.08 5.49 16.43
C ASP A 190 -9.30 6.28 15.36
N LEU A 191 -7.98 6.20 15.38
CA LEU A 191 -7.12 6.87 14.41
C LEU A 191 -7.19 6.21 13.03
N LEU A 192 -7.23 4.88 12.98
CA LEU A 192 -7.35 4.13 11.73
C LEU A 192 -8.75 4.25 11.12
N GLU A 193 -9.81 4.38 11.92
CA GLU A 193 -11.16 4.71 11.43
C GLU A 193 -11.18 6.09 10.76
N LYS A 194 -10.52 7.09 11.37
CA LYS A 194 -10.38 8.43 10.77
C LYS A 194 -9.56 8.36 9.49
N ALA A 195 -8.46 7.63 9.48
CA ALA A 195 -7.63 7.43 8.29
C ALA A 195 -8.42 6.76 7.15
N ALA A 196 -9.25 5.75 7.45
CA ALA A 196 -10.10 5.09 6.47
C ALA A 196 -11.17 6.05 5.91
N LYS A 197 -11.78 6.88 6.75
CA LYS A 197 -12.73 7.92 6.27
C LYS A 197 -12.05 8.96 5.38
N THR A 198 -10.84 9.39 5.74
CA THR A 198 -10.05 10.30 4.90
C THR A 198 -9.61 9.63 3.59
N GLU A 199 -9.32 8.33 3.61
CA GLU A 199 -9.05 7.54 2.40
C GLU A 199 -10.30 7.45 1.50
N ASP A 200 -11.49 7.26 2.07
CA ASP A 200 -12.77 7.19 1.33
C ASP A 200 -13.11 8.52 0.59
N GLU A 201 -12.52 9.64 1.01
CA GLU A 201 -12.69 10.97 0.38
C GLU A 201 -11.76 11.18 -0.83
N LEU A 202 -10.74 10.34 -1.01
CA LEU A 202 -9.80 10.45 -2.12
C LEU A 202 -10.46 10.02 -3.44
N PHE A 203 -9.98 10.59 -4.54
CA PHE A 203 -10.45 10.23 -5.86
C PHE A 203 -10.11 8.78 -6.21
N TYR A 204 -11.09 8.13 -6.81
CA TYR A 204 -10.96 6.78 -7.31
C TYR A 204 -9.88 6.67 -8.41
N GLY A 205 -8.88 5.81 -8.22
CA GLY A 205 -7.86 5.51 -9.23
C GLY A 205 -7.41 4.06 -9.21
N GLU A 206 -6.81 3.58 -10.30
CA GLU A 206 -6.09 2.30 -10.30
C GLU A 206 -4.62 2.49 -10.75
N PRO A 207 -3.64 2.23 -9.88
CA PRO A 207 -3.78 1.91 -8.44
C PRO A 207 -4.42 3.06 -7.64
N PRO A 208 -4.99 2.78 -6.45
CA PRO A 208 -5.50 3.83 -5.58
C PRO A 208 -4.40 4.79 -5.16
N GLN A 209 -4.75 6.02 -4.76
CA GLN A 209 -3.79 7.01 -4.26
C GLN A 209 -3.05 6.52 -2.99
N TRP A 210 -3.68 5.61 -2.24
CA TRP A 210 -3.12 4.91 -1.09
C TRP A 210 -3.10 3.40 -1.35
N LEU A 211 -1.90 2.82 -1.58
CA LEU A 211 -1.76 1.47 -2.15
C LEU A 211 -2.17 0.32 -1.22
N GLN A 212 -2.07 0.50 0.09
CA GLN A 212 -2.50 -0.50 1.08
C GLN A 212 -3.74 0.03 1.79
N PRO A 213 -4.96 -0.42 1.42
CA PRO A 213 -6.19 0.05 2.07
C PRO A 213 -6.09 0.08 3.59
N VAL A 214 -6.43 1.20 4.21
CA VAL A 214 -6.32 1.39 5.68
C VAL A 214 -7.17 0.36 6.41
N ARG A 215 -8.30 -0.01 5.80
CA ARG A 215 -9.24 -1.03 6.31
C ARG A 215 -8.58 -2.38 6.59
N HIS A 216 -7.47 -2.73 5.94
CA HIS A 216 -6.70 -3.94 6.28
C HIS A 216 -6.11 -3.88 7.69
N THR A 217 -5.42 -2.79 8.01
CA THR A 217 -4.84 -2.59 9.35
C THR A 217 -5.96 -2.43 10.37
N LEU A 218 -6.98 -1.62 10.07
CA LEU A 218 -8.12 -1.40 10.96
C LEU A 218 -8.83 -2.71 11.31
N GLY A 219 -9.15 -3.54 10.31
CA GLY A 219 -9.76 -4.85 10.54
C GLY A 219 -8.86 -5.79 11.38
N ALA A 220 -7.55 -5.73 11.20
CA ALA A 220 -6.60 -6.53 11.97
C ALA A 220 -6.51 -6.07 13.43
N VAL A 221 -6.58 -4.75 13.66
CA VAL A 221 -6.65 -4.14 14.99
C VAL A 221 -7.94 -4.55 15.69
N TYR A 222 -9.09 -4.44 15.04
CA TYR A 222 -10.36 -4.90 15.61
C TYR A 222 -10.38 -6.39 15.96
N LEU A 223 -9.83 -7.25 15.09
CA LEU A 223 -9.69 -8.68 15.38
C LEU A 223 -8.87 -8.90 16.66
N SER A 224 -7.73 -8.21 16.78
CA SER A 224 -6.84 -8.34 17.94
C SER A 224 -7.46 -7.79 19.22
N ALA A 225 -8.31 -6.76 19.11
CA ALA A 225 -9.04 -6.14 20.21
C ALA A 225 -10.34 -6.88 20.59
N GLY A 226 -10.69 -8.00 19.94
CA GLY A 226 -11.94 -8.72 20.21
C GLY A 226 -13.20 -8.09 19.61
N ARG A 227 -13.07 -7.02 18.83
CA ARG A 227 -14.17 -6.29 18.17
C ARG A 227 -14.56 -6.95 16.84
N TYR A 228 -14.98 -8.21 16.89
CA TYR A 228 -15.13 -9.04 15.68
C TYR A 228 -16.19 -8.55 14.69
N ALA A 229 -17.29 -7.95 15.18
CA ALA A 229 -18.32 -7.37 14.32
C ALA A 229 -17.82 -6.14 13.55
N ASP A 230 -16.99 -5.31 14.20
CA ASP A 230 -16.35 -4.15 13.54
C ASP A 230 -15.30 -4.62 12.52
N ALA A 231 -14.54 -5.67 12.83
CA ALA A 231 -13.63 -6.30 11.88
C ALA A 231 -14.37 -6.83 10.64
N GLU A 232 -15.49 -7.54 10.83
CA GLU A 232 -16.33 -8.00 9.73
C GLU A 232 -16.79 -6.83 8.84
N ARG A 233 -17.28 -5.74 9.44
CA ARG A 233 -17.69 -4.54 8.70
C ARG A 233 -16.55 -3.99 7.84
N ALA A 234 -15.37 -3.77 8.46
CA ALA A 234 -14.22 -3.20 7.77
C ALA A 234 -13.77 -4.05 6.56
N TYR A 235 -13.72 -5.38 6.70
CA TYR A 235 -13.33 -6.25 5.58
C TYR A 235 -14.40 -6.35 4.49
N ARG A 236 -15.69 -6.28 4.84
CA ARG A 236 -16.75 -6.26 3.82
C ARG A 236 -16.76 -4.97 3.02
N GLU A 237 -16.53 -3.84 3.68
CA GLU A 237 -16.38 -2.54 3.02
C GLU A 237 -15.17 -2.54 2.07
N ASP A 238 -14.01 -3.08 2.51
CA ASP A 238 -12.86 -3.25 1.61
C ASP A 238 -13.18 -4.18 0.43
N LEU A 239 -13.83 -5.32 0.65
CA LEU A 239 -14.17 -6.27 -0.42
C LEU A 239 -15.24 -5.74 -1.39
N ALA A 240 -16.04 -4.75 -0.99
CA ALA A 240 -16.96 -4.07 -1.89
C ALA A 240 -16.20 -3.21 -2.91
N GLU A 241 -15.12 -2.56 -2.48
CA GLU A 241 -14.28 -1.72 -3.35
C GLU A 241 -13.23 -2.53 -4.12
N TRP A 242 -12.62 -3.52 -3.44
CA TRP A 242 -11.55 -4.39 -3.95
C TRP A 242 -11.97 -5.87 -3.87
N PRO A 243 -12.83 -6.35 -4.79
CA PRO A 243 -13.29 -7.72 -4.79
C PRO A 243 -12.14 -8.73 -4.78
N LYS A 244 -12.36 -9.87 -4.12
CA LYS A 244 -11.43 -11.02 -4.12
C LYS A 244 -10.02 -10.71 -3.59
N ASN A 245 -9.84 -9.60 -2.89
CA ASN A 245 -8.60 -9.27 -2.22
C ASN A 245 -8.31 -10.28 -1.10
N GLY A 246 -7.18 -10.97 -1.19
CA GLY A 246 -6.88 -12.09 -0.30
C GLY A 246 -6.66 -11.70 1.16
N TRP A 247 -6.20 -10.48 1.42
CA TRP A 247 -5.98 -10.00 2.78
C TRP A 247 -7.29 -9.79 3.54
N SER A 248 -8.28 -9.18 2.89
CA SER A 248 -9.62 -8.99 3.45
C SER A 248 -10.44 -10.26 3.47
N LEU A 249 -10.28 -11.16 2.49
CA LEU A 249 -10.90 -12.49 2.55
C LEU A 249 -10.38 -13.29 3.76
N PHE A 250 -9.07 -13.27 4.01
CA PHE A 250 -8.48 -13.91 5.18
C PHE A 250 -9.06 -13.31 6.47
N GLY A 251 -8.99 -11.98 6.61
CA GLY A 251 -9.48 -11.26 7.77
C GLY A 251 -10.97 -11.46 8.03
N LEU A 252 -11.80 -11.39 6.99
CA LEU A 252 -13.24 -11.64 7.07
C LEU A 252 -13.53 -13.06 7.52
N SER A 253 -12.85 -14.06 6.95
CA SER A 253 -13.04 -15.46 7.36
C SER A 253 -12.73 -15.66 8.84
N ARG A 254 -11.74 -14.93 9.39
CA ARG A 254 -11.38 -15.00 10.80
C ARG A 254 -12.39 -14.27 11.69
N ALA A 255 -12.85 -13.09 11.27
CA ALA A 255 -13.88 -12.33 11.98
C ALA A 255 -15.20 -13.11 12.09
N LEU A 256 -15.60 -13.80 11.02
CA LEU A 256 -16.81 -14.63 11.00
C LEU A 256 -16.67 -15.86 11.91
N GLU A 257 -15.52 -16.54 11.86
CA GLU A 257 -15.24 -17.70 12.71
C GLU A 257 -15.29 -17.34 14.20
N LEU A 258 -14.68 -16.21 14.59
CA LEU A 258 -14.67 -15.72 15.97
C LEU A 258 -16.04 -15.24 16.47
N GLN A 259 -16.97 -14.98 15.56
CA GLN A 259 -18.39 -14.73 15.88
C GLN A 259 -19.26 -16.00 15.88
N GLY A 260 -18.69 -17.18 15.60
CA GLY A 260 -19.45 -18.43 15.51
C GLY A 260 -20.25 -18.60 14.20
N LYS A 261 -20.02 -17.75 13.19
CA LYS A 261 -20.67 -17.83 11.86
C LYS A 261 -19.95 -18.85 10.96
N THR A 262 -19.84 -20.09 11.43
CA THR A 262 -18.93 -21.11 10.90
C THR A 262 -19.13 -21.42 9.42
N ASP A 263 -20.38 -21.59 8.97
CA ASP A 263 -20.67 -21.93 7.55
C ASP A 263 -20.25 -20.81 6.61
N GLU A 264 -20.45 -19.55 7.01
CA GLU A 264 -20.04 -18.40 6.21
C GLU A 264 -18.52 -18.24 6.23
N ALA A 265 -17.90 -18.39 7.39
CA ALA A 265 -16.45 -18.38 7.53
C ALA A 265 -15.78 -19.41 6.62
N ALA A 266 -16.34 -20.63 6.53
CA ALA A 266 -15.84 -21.70 5.66
C ALA A 266 -15.92 -21.31 4.18
N ARG A 267 -17.03 -20.70 3.72
CA ARG A 267 -17.17 -20.23 2.33
C ARG A 267 -16.16 -19.12 1.99
N VAL A 268 -15.99 -18.14 2.87
CA VAL A 268 -15.02 -17.05 2.67
C VAL A 268 -13.59 -17.59 2.70
N ARG A 269 -13.29 -18.55 3.58
CA ARG A 269 -11.98 -19.20 3.64
C ARG A 269 -11.65 -20.00 2.38
N GLU A 270 -12.64 -20.67 1.78
CA GLU A 270 -12.46 -21.33 0.49
C GLU A 270 -12.13 -20.33 -0.62
N GLN A 271 -12.84 -19.21 -0.66
CA GLN A 271 -12.52 -18.13 -1.59
C GLN A 271 -11.10 -17.60 -1.34
N TYR A 272 -10.72 -17.30 -0.10
CA TYR A 272 -9.35 -16.92 0.26
C TYR A 272 -8.32 -17.91 -0.30
N ARG A 273 -8.49 -19.21 -0.04
CA ARG A 273 -7.53 -20.25 -0.50
C ARG A 273 -7.33 -20.22 -2.01
N ARG A 274 -8.40 -20.00 -2.78
CA ARG A 274 -8.32 -19.91 -4.24
C ARG A 274 -7.58 -18.66 -4.69
N GLU A 275 -7.94 -17.49 -4.15
CA GLU A 275 -7.35 -16.21 -4.59
C GLU A 275 -5.90 -16.04 -4.07
N TRP A 276 -5.53 -16.72 -2.98
CA TRP A 276 -4.19 -16.70 -2.37
C TRP A 276 -3.27 -17.85 -2.82
N ALA A 277 -3.73 -18.72 -3.74
CA ALA A 277 -3.00 -19.93 -4.14
C ALA A 277 -1.62 -19.69 -4.76
N ARG A 278 -1.33 -18.45 -5.20
CA ARG A 278 -0.07 -18.04 -5.84
C ARG A 278 0.78 -17.11 -4.98
N ALA A 279 0.35 -16.83 -3.75
CA ALA A 279 1.10 -15.99 -2.83
C ALA A 279 2.44 -16.65 -2.47
N ASP A 280 3.40 -15.81 -2.11
CA ASP A 280 4.73 -16.30 -1.73
C ASP A 280 4.71 -17.01 -0.38
N GLU A 281 3.79 -16.63 0.52
CA GLU A 281 3.64 -17.17 1.88
C GLU A 281 2.16 -17.19 2.31
N PRO A 282 1.75 -18.11 3.21
CA PRO A 282 0.42 -18.09 3.82
C PRO A 282 0.22 -16.86 4.73
N LEU A 283 -1.03 -16.44 4.92
CA LEU A 283 -1.36 -15.39 5.88
C LEU A 283 -1.63 -15.97 7.27
N GLU A 284 -1.02 -15.34 8.26
CA GLU A 284 -1.34 -15.52 9.69
C GLU A 284 -2.13 -14.31 10.23
N THR A 285 -2.03 -13.17 9.53
CA THR A 285 -2.67 -11.89 9.84
C THR A 285 -2.97 -11.17 8.53
N SER A 286 -4.04 -10.38 8.50
CA SER A 286 -4.37 -9.46 7.40
C SER A 286 -3.49 -8.21 7.38
N CYS A 287 -2.67 -7.97 8.40
CA CYS A 287 -1.69 -6.89 8.44
C CYS A 287 -0.42 -7.27 9.22
N LYS A 288 0.75 -7.08 8.60
CA LYS A 288 2.07 -7.35 9.21
C LYS A 288 2.47 -6.34 10.29
N CYS A 289 1.70 -5.26 10.45
CA CYS A 289 1.85 -4.33 11.56
C CYS A 289 1.39 -4.92 12.90
N ILE A 290 0.53 -5.96 12.90
CA ILE A 290 0.11 -6.58 14.17
C ILE A 290 1.31 -7.27 14.84
N PRO A 291 1.65 -6.91 16.10
CA PRO A 291 2.73 -7.56 16.83
C PRO A 291 2.49 -9.06 16.94
N LYS A 292 3.53 -9.87 16.70
CA LYS A 292 3.47 -11.30 17.02
C LYS A 292 3.38 -11.44 18.54
N THR A 293 2.33 -12.09 19.01
CA THR A 293 2.12 -12.50 20.40
C THR A 293 3.01 -13.68 20.75
#